data_AF-A0A1E7Q8M3-F1
#
_entry.id   AF-A0A1E7Q8M3-F1
#
_cell.length_a   1.000
_cell.length_b   1.000
_cell.length_c   1.000
_cell.angle_alpha   90.00
_cell.angle_beta   90.00
_cell.angle_gamma   90.00
#
_symmetry.space_group_name_H-M   'P 1'
#
loop_
_entity.id
_entity.type
_entity.pdbx_description
1 polymer ?
#
loop_
_entity_poly.entity_id
_entity_poly.type
_entity_poly.pdbx_seq_one_letter_code
_entity_poly.pdbx_strand_id
1 'polypeptide(L)'
;MRRINYSLLLLALLLSTACSQQPTAIKPATATDSVSIGTNAAALPKVAKSLPGSEQQQFTQAKQLMQQQDFDNAAELLQNIVASQADFAGVWYNLAVCQWQLNQAGEAESSLQQALVADAKSASLNQSAGLNLSASLNQNGSLNKSASLNLLGILAREQGQFGQAEQYWLQAVQANDTAAAHKNLGILYELYLGQLNQAQRHYQRYFELSQDPQAKMWLTLIDRQLAAQGSSDAEESL
;
A
#
# COMPACT_ATOMS: atom_id res chain seq x y z
N MET A 1 40.84 18.66 -6.13
CA MET A 1 40.91 17.21 -6.45
C MET A 1 40.29 17.00 -7.83
N ARG A 2 41.03 16.35 -8.74
CA ARG A 2 40.78 16.25 -10.19
C ARG A 2 39.71 15.21 -10.52
N ARG A 3 38.81 15.54 -11.45
CA ARG A 3 37.89 14.61 -12.14
C ARG A 3 38.63 13.96 -13.31
N ILE A 4 38.43 12.66 -13.53
CA ILE A 4 38.99 11.93 -14.67
C ILE A 4 37.83 11.53 -15.58
N ASN A 5 37.84 12.07 -16.80
CA ASN A 5 37.01 11.67 -17.93
C ASN A 5 37.77 10.63 -18.75
N TYR A 6 37.11 9.55 -19.18
CA TYR A 6 37.64 8.66 -20.21
C TYR A 6 36.81 8.83 -21.49
N SER A 7 37.40 9.57 -22.42
CA SER A 7 36.94 9.75 -23.79
C SER A 7 37.52 8.67 -24.69
N LEU A 8 36.62 8.12 -25.53
CA LEU A 8 36.80 7.82 -26.95
C LEU A 8 37.84 6.77 -27.39
N LEU A 9 37.31 5.69 -27.98
CA LEU A 9 37.88 5.09 -29.18
C LEU A 9 36.73 4.68 -30.12
N LEU A 10 36.53 5.50 -31.15
CA LEU A 10 35.74 5.23 -32.36
C LEU A 10 36.64 4.47 -33.35
N LEU A 11 36.11 3.45 -34.03
CA LEU A 11 36.39 3.27 -35.45
C LEU A 11 35.23 2.58 -36.16
N ALA A 12 34.82 3.20 -37.26
CA ALA A 12 33.69 2.91 -38.12
C ALA A 12 34.12 2.10 -39.36
N LEU A 13 33.13 1.53 -40.09
CA LEU A 13 32.87 1.67 -41.55
C LEU A 13 32.03 0.46 -42.05
N LEU A 14 30.79 0.68 -42.55
CA LEU A 14 30.34 0.73 -43.98
C LEU A 14 30.09 -0.68 -44.59
N LEU A 15 29.12 -0.98 -45.47
CA LEU A 15 28.14 -0.24 -46.28
C LEU A 15 27.04 -1.22 -46.78
N SER A 16 25.80 -0.71 -46.83
CA SER A 16 24.67 -0.94 -47.76
C SER A 16 24.65 -2.08 -48.80
N THR A 17 23.46 -2.68 -48.99
CA THR A 17 22.74 -2.71 -50.30
C THR A 17 21.23 -2.91 -50.11
N ALA A 18 20.47 -2.33 -51.05
CA ALA A 18 19.02 -2.14 -51.05
C ALA A 18 18.28 -3.09 -52.02
N CYS A 19 16.95 -2.89 -52.12
CA CYS A 19 15.98 -3.38 -53.13
C CYS A 19 15.42 -4.81 -52.90
N SER A 20 14.13 -5.14 -53.10
CA SER A 20 12.98 -4.40 -53.69
C SER A 20 11.67 -5.21 -53.58
N GLN A 21 10.54 -4.51 -53.86
CA GLN A 21 9.30 -4.96 -54.53
C GLN A 21 8.13 -5.56 -53.72
N GLN A 22 6.96 -5.00 -54.02
CA GLN A 22 5.58 -5.30 -53.60
C GLN A 22 4.78 -5.70 -54.89
N PRO A 23 3.42 -5.71 -54.92
CA PRO A 23 2.41 -6.72 -54.54
C PRO A 23 1.71 -7.42 -55.75
N THR A 24 0.99 -8.53 -55.51
CA THR A 24 -0.21 -9.00 -56.26
C THR A 24 -0.90 -10.10 -55.40
N ALA A 25 -2.20 -10.41 -55.37
CA ALA A 25 -3.43 -9.95 -56.03
C ALA A 25 -4.65 -10.45 -55.19
N ILE A 26 -5.81 -9.80 -55.38
CA ILE A 26 -7.14 -10.11 -54.83
C ILE A 26 -7.97 -10.92 -55.84
N LYS A 27 -8.78 -11.92 -55.41
CA LYS A 27 -10.23 -12.19 -55.74
C LYS A 27 -10.69 -13.64 -55.37
N PRO A 28 -12.01 -14.01 -55.34
CA PRO A 28 -13.14 -13.54 -54.51
C PRO A 28 -13.96 -14.66 -53.81
N ALA A 29 -14.85 -14.18 -52.93
CA ALA A 29 -16.08 -14.71 -52.32
C ALA A 29 -16.83 -15.92 -52.92
N THR A 30 -17.43 -16.71 -52.01
CA THR A 30 -18.81 -17.23 -52.12
C THR A 30 -19.58 -16.94 -50.84
N ALA A 31 -20.79 -16.40 -51.01
CA ALA A 31 -21.78 -16.14 -49.98
C ALA A 31 -22.71 -17.36 -49.81
N THR A 32 -23.24 -17.59 -48.62
CA THR A 32 -24.63 -18.02 -48.43
C THR A 32 -25.15 -17.54 -47.08
N ASP A 33 -26.41 -17.16 -47.11
CA ASP A 33 -27.18 -16.46 -46.10
C ASP A 33 -27.48 -17.29 -44.85
N SER A 34 -27.54 -16.63 -43.70
CA SER A 34 -28.69 -16.82 -42.80
C SER A 34 -28.89 -15.59 -41.91
N VAL A 35 -30.08 -15.01 -42.05
CA VAL A 35 -30.64 -14.01 -41.15
C VAL A 35 -31.11 -14.72 -39.88
N SER A 36 -30.70 -14.24 -38.71
CA SER A 36 -31.47 -14.38 -37.48
C SER A 36 -31.43 -13.08 -36.70
N ILE A 37 -32.62 -12.52 -36.54
CA ILE A 37 -32.95 -11.32 -35.77
C ILE A 37 -33.22 -11.74 -34.32
N GLY A 38 -32.67 -10.99 -33.37
CA GLY A 38 -33.05 -11.02 -31.95
C GLY A 38 -32.34 -12.13 -31.16
N THR A 39 -31.67 -11.86 -30.04
CA THR A 39 -31.96 -10.89 -28.99
C THR A 39 -30.67 -10.26 -28.45
N ASN A 40 -30.71 -8.95 -28.26
CA ASN A 40 -29.78 -8.20 -27.41
C ASN A 40 -29.68 -8.86 -26.02
N ALA A 41 -28.68 -9.70 -25.81
CA ALA A 41 -28.06 -9.83 -24.51
C ALA A 41 -26.83 -8.91 -24.56
N ALA A 42 -27.06 -7.62 -24.31
CA ALA A 42 -25.98 -6.71 -23.98
C ALA A 42 -25.31 -7.26 -22.71
N ALA A 43 -24.28 -8.09 -22.91
CA ALA A 43 -23.34 -8.42 -21.88
C ALA A 43 -22.69 -7.09 -21.49
N LEU A 44 -23.18 -6.48 -20.40
CA LEU A 44 -22.55 -5.34 -19.78
C LEU A 44 -21.06 -5.68 -19.64
N PRO A 45 -20.14 -4.87 -20.20
CA PRO A 45 -18.73 -5.15 -20.06
C PRO A 45 -18.43 -5.02 -18.56
N LYS A 46 -18.15 -6.15 -17.90
CA LYS A 46 -17.65 -6.22 -16.52
C LYS A 46 -16.22 -5.68 -16.51
N VAL A 47 -16.07 -4.37 -16.69
CA VAL A 47 -14.80 -3.68 -16.57
C VAL A 47 -14.59 -3.42 -15.09
N ALA A 48 -13.64 -4.14 -14.48
CA ALA A 48 -13.10 -3.74 -13.19
C ALA A 48 -12.70 -2.27 -13.28
N LYS A 49 -13.22 -1.41 -12.38
CA LYS A 49 -12.96 0.03 -12.40
C LYS A 49 -11.45 0.24 -12.18
N SER A 50 -10.71 0.47 -13.25
CA SER A 50 -9.31 0.90 -13.23
C SER A 50 -9.26 2.43 -13.27
N LEU A 51 -8.19 3.03 -12.78
CA LEU A 51 -7.96 4.45 -13.03
C LEU A 51 -7.94 4.67 -14.56
N PRO A 52 -8.57 5.73 -15.09
CA PRO A 52 -8.44 6.05 -16.50
C PRO A 52 -6.98 6.34 -16.86
N GLY A 53 -6.66 6.27 -18.15
CA GLY A 53 -5.26 6.25 -18.62
C GLY A 53 -4.41 7.43 -18.14
N SER A 54 -4.96 8.65 -18.11
CA SER A 54 -4.27 9.85 -17.60
C SER A 54 -3.96 9.76 -16.11
N GLU A 55 -4.94 9.37 -15.30
CA GLU A 55 -4.80 9.26 -13.85
C GLU A 55 -3.92 8.07 -13.47
N GLN A 56 -3.93 6.99 -14.25
CA GLN A 56 -3.01 5.88 -14.07
C GLN A 56 -1.54 6.29 -14.32
N GLN A 57 -1.30 7.12 -15.34
CA GLN A 57 0.02 7.69 -15.60
C GLN A 57 0.46 8.62 -14.48
N GLN A 58 -0.41 9.54 -14.05
CA GLN A 58 -0.14 10.43 -12.92
C GLN A 58 0.12 9.65 -11.63
N PHE A 59 -0.63 8.59 -11.36
CA PHE A 59 -0.42 7.76 -10.18
C PHE A 59 0.92 7.02 -10.23
N THR A 60 1.33 6.57 -11.42
CA THR A 60 2.65 5.95 -11.63
C THR A 60 3.77 6.97 -11.41
N GLN A 61 3.62 8.19 -11.93
CA GLN A 61 4.56 9.28 -11.72
C GLN A 61 4.64 9.67 -10.23
N ALA A 62 3.51 9.81 -9.54
CA ALA A 62 3.49 10.12 -8.12
C ALA A 62 4.27 9.09 -7.29
N LYS A 63 4.10 7.79 -7.59
CA LYS A 63 4.90 6.74 -6.92
C LYS A 63 6.40 6.85 -7.21
N GLN A 64 6.79 7.28 -8.41
CA GLN A 64 8.20 7.52 -8.74
C GLN A 64 8.76 8.72 -7.96
N LEU A 65 7.97 9.79 -7.83
CA LEU A 65 8.32 10.96 -7.01
C LEU A 65 8.46 10.60 -5.54
N MET A 66 7.54 9.77 -4.99
CA MET A 66 7.66 9.24 -3.62
C MET A 66 8.95 8.45 -3.41
N GLN A 67 9.36 7.62 -4.39
CA GLN A 67 10.63 6.89 -4.33
C GLN A 67 11.85 7.83 -4.35
N GLN A 68 11.71 8.99 -5.02
CA GLN A 68 12.70 10.07 -5.05
C GLN A 68 12.62 11.00 -3.83
N GLN A 69 11.69 10.73 -2.89
CA GLN A 69 11.38 11.57 -1.73
C GLN A 69 10.88 12.97 -2.07
N ASP A 70 10.44 13.19 -3.31
CA ASP A 70 9.78 14.41 -3.74
C ASP A 70 8.30 14.35 -3.37
N PHE A 71 8.04 14.44 -2.06
CA PHE A 71 6.70 14.27 -1.50
C PHE A 71 5.76 15.43 -1.82
N ASP A 72 6.29 16.64 -2.02
CA ASP A 72 5.50 17.82 -2.40
C ASP A 72 4.86 17.61 -3.79
N ASN A 73 5.67 17.31 -4.81
CA ASN A 73 5.16 17.09 -6.17
C ASN A 73 4.31 15.80 -6.25
N ALA A 74 4.67 14.76 -5.48
CA ALA A 74 3.85 13.55 -5.40
C ALA A 74 2.46 13.85 -4.82
N ALA A 75 2.39 14.63 -3.72
CA ALA A 75 1.13 14.99 -3.09
C ALA A 75 0.23 15.79 -4.03
N GLU A 76 0.78 16.74 -4.80
CA GLU A 76 -0.01 17.52 -5.77
C GLU A 76 -0.66 16.63 -6.84
N LEU A 77 0.11 15.70 -7.43
CA LEU A 77 -0.45 14.75 -8.39
C LEU A 77 -1.53 13.86 -7.78
N LEU A 78 -1.31 13.37 -6.56
CA LEU A 78 -2.27 12.51 -5.86
C LEU A 78 -3.56 13.25 -5.49
N GLN A 79 -3.45 14.52 -5.05
CA GLN A 79 -4.59 15.40 -4.78
C GLN A 79 -5.46 15.59 -6.03
N ASN A 80 -4.82 15.83 -7.18
CA ASN A 80 -5.52 15.97 -8.46
C ASN A 80 -6.27 14.69 -8.84
N ILE A 81 -5.68 13.51 -8.60
CA ILE A 81 -6.34 12.23 -8.89
C ILE A 81 -7.55 12.04 -7.97
N VAL A 82 -7.41 12.24 -6.66
CA VAL A 82 -8.54 12.00 -5.73
C VAL A 82 -9.67 13.02 -5.88
N ALA A 83 -9.39 14.21 -6.42
CA ALA A 83 -10.41 15.21 -6.75
C ALA A 83 -11.37 14.72 -7.86
N SER A 84 -10.90 13.92 -8.82
CA SER A 84 -11.73 13.34 -9.89
C SER A 84 -12.08 11.86 -9.67
N GLN A 85 -11.28 11.14 -8.88
CA GLN A 85 -11.33 9.68 -8.71
C GLN A 85 -11.29 9.28 -7.21
N ALA A 86 -12.21 9.80 -6.40
CA ALA A 86 -12.23 9.55 -4.95
C ALA A 86 -12.47 8.07 -4.53
N ASP A 87 -12.90 7.20 -5.45
CA ASP A 87 -13.19 5.79 -5.16
C ASP A 87 -11.93 4.89 -5.05
N PHE A 88 -10.73 5.42 -5.33
CA PHE A 88 -9.50 4.62 -5.38
C PHE A 88 -8.69 4.74 -4.08
N ALA A 89 -8.93 3.79 -3.17
CA ALA A 89 -8.38 3.79 -1.82
C ALA A 89 -6.84 3.88 -1.74
N GLY A 90 -6.12 3.24 -2.65
CA GLY A 90 -4.66 3.26 -2.69
C GLY A 90 -4.07 4.61 -3.09
N VAL A 91 -4.83 5.47 -3.79
CA VAL A 91 -4.39 6.85 -4.08
C VAL A 91 -4.44 7.68 -2.81
N TRP A 92 -5.54 7.57 -2.05
CA TRP A 92 -5.66 8.20 -0.72
C TRP A 92 -4.58 7.76 0.25
N TYR A 93 -4.26 6.46 0.30
CA TYR A 93 -3.16 5.95 1.13
C TYR A 93 -1.82 6.58 0.75
N ASN A 94 -1.48 6.62 -0.54
CA ASN A 94 -0.22 7.22 -0.98
C ASN A 94 -0.18 8.74 -0.70
N LEU A 95 -1.31 9.43 -0.81
CA LEU A 95 -1.43 10.84 -0.45
C LEU A 95 -1.14 11.03 1.04
N ALA A 96 -1.73 10.19 1.89
CA ALA A 96 -1.48 10.24 3.33
C ALA A 96 0.00 10.01 3.68
N VAL A 97 0.66 9.07 2.99
CA VAL A 97 2.10 8.84 3.17
C VAL A 97 2.89 10.10 2.82
N CYS A 98 2.58 10.78 1.70
CA CYS A 98 3.24 12.03 1.35
C CYS A 98 2.99 13.12 2.40
N GLN A 99 1.74 13.31 2.81
CA GLN A 99 1.36 14.28 3.84
C GLN A 99 2.08 14.02 5.17
N TRP A 100 2.16 12.77 5.61
CA TRP A 100 2.90 12.41 6.81
C TRP A 100 4.39 12.76 6.71
N GLN A 101 5.03 12.48 5.57
CA GLN A 101 6.44 12.84 5.32
C GLN A 101 6.66 14.37 5.27
N LEU A 102 5.62 15.13 4.91
CA LEU A 102 5.62 16.59 4.92
C LEU A 102 5.22 17.20 6.28
N ASN A 103 5.12 16.39 7.34
CA ASN A 103 4.65 16.79 8.68
C ASN A 103 3.22 17.34 8.71
N GLN A 104 2.39 16.95 7.75
CA GLN A 104 0.97 17.30 7.63
C GLN A 104 0.12 16.18 8.25
N ALA A 105 0.26 15.99 9.57
CA ALA A 105 -0.31 14.84 10.28
C ALA A 105 -1.85 14.79 10.23
N GLY A 106 -2.52 15.95 10.34
CA GLY A 106 -3.98 16.03 10.30
C GLY A 106 -4.55 15.72 8.91
N GLU A 107 -3.89 16.21 7.85
CA GLU A 107 -4.24 15.87 6.48
C GLU A 107 -3.99 14.38 6.19
N ALA A 108 -2.86 13.83 6.67
CA ALA A 108 -2.54 12.41 6.51
C ALA A 108 -3.60 11.51 7.16
N GLU A 109 -4.04 11.84 8.37
CA GLU A 109 -5.12 11.13 9.06
C GLU A 109 -6.42 11.17 8.24
N SER A 110 -6.79 12.35 7.76
CA SER A 110 -8.00 12.54 6.93
C SER A 110 -7.93 11.70 5.66
N SER A 111 -6.79 11.69 4.97
CA SER A 111 -6.57 10.88 3.77
C SER A 111 -6.65 9.37 4.05
N LEU A 112 -6.12 8.89 5.18
CA LEU A 112 -6.24 7.47 5.58
C LEU A 112 -7.69 7.07 5.87
N GLN A 113 -8.47 7.96 6.50
CA GLN A 113 -9.90 7.73 6.71
C GLN A 113 -10.65 7.64 5.37
N GLN A 114 -10.35 8.52 4.41
CA GLN A 114 -10.90 8.43 3.05
C GLN A 114 -10.50 7.12 2.34
N ALA A 115 -9.26 6.68 2.54
CA ALA A 115 -8.79 5.40 1.98
C ALA A 115 -9.65 4.23 2.47
N LEU A 116 -9.94 4.16 3.77
CA LEU A 116 -10.79 3.12 4.36
C LEU A 116 -12.26 3.20 3.88
N VAL A 117 -12.80 4.41 3.70
CA VAL A 117 -14.15 4.62 3.16
C VAL A 117 -14.23 4.14 1.71
N ALA A 118 -13.26 4.51 0.87
CA ALA A 118 -13.18 4.10 -0.53
C ALA A 118 -13.07 2.56 -0.66
N ASP A 119 -12.26 1.93 0.19
CA ASP A 119 -12.11 0.47 0.26
C ASP A 119 -13.43 -0.22 0.61
N ALA A 120 -14.10 0.21 1.69
CA ALA A 120 -15.39 -0.33 2.11
C ALA A 120 -16.48 -0.15 1.04
N LYS A 121 -16.52 1.01 0.38
CA LYS A 121 -17.42 1.27 -0.74
C LYS A 121 -17.18 0.30 -1.89
N SER A 122 -15.92 0.10 -2.27
CA SER A 122 -15.56 -0.84 -3.34
C SER A 122 -15.95 -2.29 -3.00
N ALA A 123 -15.75 -2.71 -1.75
CA ALA A 123 -16.11 -4.04 -1.26
C ALA A 123 -17.64 -4.26 -1.31
N SER A 124 -18.42 -3.28 -0.84
CA SER A 124 -19.88 -3.35 -0.87
C SER A 124 -20.44 -3.44 -2.30
N LEU A 125 -19.85 -2.68 -3.24
CA LEU A 125 -20.20 -2.74 -4.66
C LEU A 125 -19.87 -4.12 -5.26
N ASN A 126 -18.68 -4.65 -5.00
CA ASN A 126 -18.27 -5.96 -5.50
C ASN A 126 -19.18 -7.09 -4.97
N GLN A 127 -19.55 -7.02 -3.70
CA GLN A 127 -20.49 -7.96 -3.08
C GLN A 127 -21.87 -7.88 -3.76
N SER A 128 -22.41 -6.68 -3.93
CA SER A 128 -23.73 -6.47 -4.55
C SER A 128 -23.78 -6.90 -6.02
N ALA A 129 -22.65 -6.78 -6.74
CA ALA A 129 -22.53 -7.15 -8.14
C ALA A 129 -22.17 -8.64 -8.37
N GLY A 130 -21.98 -9.42 -7.30
CA GLY A 130 -21.54 -10.83 -7.39
C GLY A 130 -20.16 -10.98 -8.07
N LEU A 131 -19.28 -9.98 -7.93
CA LEU A 131 -17.96 -9.96 -8.56
C LEU A 131 -16.89 -10.47 -7.57
N ASN A 132 -16.28 -11.62 -7.88
CA ASN A 132 -15.03 -12.05 -7.23
C ASN A 132 -13.85 -11.33 -7.89
N LEU A 133 -13.59 -10.10 -7.47
CA LEU A 133 -12.66 -9.17 -8.13
C LEU A 133 -11.24 -9.16 -7.53
N SER A 134 -10.82 -10.25 -6.88
CA SER A 134 -9.54 -10.31 -6.16
C SER A 134 -8.31 -10.08 -7.07
N ALA A 135 -8.41 -10.37 -8.36
CA ALA A 135 -7.30 -10.23 -9.31
C ALA A 135 -7.08 -8.81 -9.85
N SER A 136 -8.12 -7.97 -9.98
CA SER A 136 -7.97 -6.59 -10.51
C SER A 136 -7.60 -5.55 -9.44
N LEU A 137 -7.80 -5.87 -8.16
CA LEU A 137 -7.49 -4.98 -7.03
C LEU A 137 -5.97 -4.73 -6.92
N ASN A 138 -5.14 -5.75 -7.17
CA ASN A 138 -3.69 -5.66 -6.95
C ASN A 138 -2.92 -4.72 -7.90
N GLN A 139 -3.54 -4.19 -8.96
CA GLN A 139 -2.86 -3.35 -9.97
C GLN A 139 -3.30 -1.88 -9.99
N ASN A 140 -4.39 -1.50 -9.30
CA ASN A 140 -5.09 -0.22 -9.53
C ASN A 140 -5.31 0.64 -8.26
N GLY A 141 -4.44 0.52 -7.25
CA GLY A 141 -4.63 1.27 -6.00
C GLY A 141 -5.64 0.59 -5.07
N SER A 142 -5.57 -0.72 -4.92
CA SER A 142 -6.18 -1.40 -3.77
C SER A 142 -5.51 -0.95 -2.48
N LEU A 143 -6.32 -0.86 -1.42
CA LEU A 143 -5.84 -0.48 -0.11
C LEU A 143 -5.01 -1.59 0.52
N ASN A 144 -3.81 -1.27 0.97
CA ASN A 144 -3.20 -2.07 2.02
C ASN A 144 -3.82 -1.66 3.36
N LYS A 145 -4.93 -2.31 3.73
CA LYS A 145 -5.72 -1.97 4.92
C LYS A 145 -4.88 -2.05 6.20
N SER A 146 -4.07 -3.09 6.34
CA SER A 146 -3.17 -3.26 7.49
C SER A 146 -2.15 -2.11 7.57
N ALA A 147 -1.50 -1.73 6.46
CA ALA A 147 -0.56 -0.62 6.45
C ALA A 147 -1.22 0.73 6.76
N SER A 148 -2.45 0.95 6.28
CA SER A 148 -3.21 2.18 6.53
C SER A 148 -3.58 2.32 8.00
N LEU A 149 -4.11 1.24 8.59
CA LEU A 149 -4.39 1.17 10.03
C LEU A 149 -3.11 1.31 10.86
N ASN A 150 -2.00 0.73 10.41
CA ASN A 150 -0.72 0.87 11.08
C ASN A 150 -0.24 2.33 11.12
N LEU A 151 -0.40 3.09 10.03
CA LEU A 151 -0.06 4.51 9.99
C LEU A 151 -1.01 5.35 10.84
N LEU A 152 -2.32 5.07 10.83
CA LEU A 152 -3.28 5.71 11.74
C LEU A 152 -2.89 5.51 13.21
N GLY A 153 -2.43 4.31 13.58
CA GLY A 153 -1.93 4.05 14.94
C GLY A 153 -0.69 4.87 15.29
N ILE A 154 0.23 5.05 14.34
CA ILE A 154 1.42 5.91 14.53
C ILE A 154 0.99 7.35 14.79
N LEU A 155 0.11 7.91 13.94
CA LEU A 155 -0.40 9.27 14.07
C LEU A 155 -1.13 9.47 15.40
N ALA A 156 -2.01 8.52 15.79
CA ALA A 156 -2.72 8.58 17.07
C ALA A 156 -1.75 8.56 18.27
N ARG A 157 -0.71 7.73 18.23
CA ARG A 157 0.32 7.69 19.29
C ARG A 157 1.09 9.02 19.37
N GLU A 158 1.47 9.60 18.23
CA GLU A 158 2.16 10.90 18.16
C GLU A 158 1.31 12.03 18.77
N GLN A 159 -0.02 11.93 18.68
CA GLN A 159 -0.99 12.83 19.32
C GLN A 159 -1.27 12.49 20.81
N GLY A 160 -0.66 11.44 21.37
CA GLY A 160 -0.90 10.97 22.74
C GLY A 160 -2.19 10.17 22.92
N GLN A 161 -2.88 9.80 21.84
CA GLN A 161 -4.14 9.05 21.86
C GLN A 161 -3.87 7.53 21.92
N PHE A 162 -3.28 7.07 23.03
CA PHE A 162 -2.77 5.70 23.15
C PHE A 162 -3.84 4.61 22.98
N GLY A 163 -5.06 4.82 23.51
CA GLY A 163 -6.15 3.85 23.34
C GLY A 163 -6.61 3.73 21.88
N GLN A 164 -6.59 4.84 21.13
CA GLN A 164 -6.93 4.82 19.71
C GLN A 164 -5.81 4.20 18.87
N ALA A 165 -4.55 4.47 19.22
CA ALA A 165 -3.40 3.80 18.62
C ALA A 165 -3.46 2.27 18.80
N GLU A 166 -3.78 1.81 20.01
CA GLU A 166 -3.99 0.39 20.32
C GLU A 166 -5.06 -0.22 19.41
N GLN A 167 -6.23 0.41 19.32
CA GLN A 167 -7.33 -0.06 18.47
C GLN A 167 -6.93 -0.16 17.01
N TYR A 168 -6.23 0.84 16.47
CA TYR A 168 -5.77 0.81 15.09
C TYR A 168 -4.76 -0.30 14.83
N TRP A 169 -3.77 -0.50 15.70
CA TRP A 169 -2.79 -1.56 15.50
C TRP A 169 -3.37 -2.96 15.71
N LEU A 170 -4.31 -3.15 16.63
CA LEU A 170 -5.04 -4.42 16.77
C LEU A 170 -5.83 -4.73 15.50
N GLN A 171 -6.54 -3.74 14.93
CA GLN A 171 -7.21 -3.90 13.64
C GLN A 171 -6.21 -4.16 12.49
N ALA A 172 -5.02 -3.54 12.53
CA ALA A 172 -3.99 -3.76 11.53
C ALA A 172 -3.51 -5.22 11.53
N VAL A 173 -3.26 -5.81 12.71
CA VAL A 173 -2.90 -7.24 12.88
C VAL A 173 -4.03 -8.15 12.41
N GLN A 174 -5.29 -7.82 12.71
CA GLN A 174 -6.45 -8.58 12.23
C GLN A 174 -6.59 -8.54 10.70
N ALA A 175 -6.29 -7.40 10.08
CA ALA A 175 -6.35 -7.25 8.62
C ALA A 175 -5.20 -8.00 7.92
N ASN A 176 -4.00 -7.94 8.48
CA ASN A 176 -2.85 -8.74 8.06
C ASN A 176 -1.84 -8.81 9.21
N ASP A 177 -1.36 -10.02 9.51
CA ASP A 177 -0.40 -10.27 10.58
C ASP A 177 1.01 -9.79 10.16
N THR A 178 1.28 -8.51 10.38
CA THR A 178 2.52 -7.85 9.96
C THR A 178 3.45 -7.57 11.14
N ALA A 179 4.76 -7.77 10.91
CA ALA A 179 5.78 -7.46 11.90
C ALA A 179 5.69 -6.00 12.40
N ALA A 180 5.45 -5.04 11.51
CA ALA A 180 5.37 -3.62 11.85
C ALA A 180 4.28 -3.32 12.90
N ALA A 181 3.07 -3.87 12.73
CA ALA A 181 1.99 -3.66 13.69
C ALA A 181 2.29 -4.32 15.06
N HIS A 182 2.90 -5.51 15.05
CA HIS A 182 3.35 -6.17 16.28
C HIS A 182 4.43 -5.38 17.02
N LYS A 183 5.43 -4.83 16.31
CA LYS A 183 6.43 -3.95 16.91
C LYS A 183 5.79 -2.75 17.59
N ASN A 184 4.87 -2.08 16.91
CA ASN A 184 4.20 -0.90 17.43
C ASN A 184 3.34 -1.19 18.66
N LEU A 185 2.58 -2.29 18.67
CA LEU A 185 1.84 -2.75 19.86
C LEU A 185 2.78 -3.08 21.02
N GLY A 186 3.89 -3.77 20.75
CA GLY A 186 4.88 -4.08 21.79
C GLY A 186 5.41 -2.82 22.47
N ILE A 187 5.81 -1.82 21.68
CA ILE A 187 6.28 -0.51 22.17
C ILE A 187 5.16 0.22 22.94
N LEU A 188 3.93 0.17 22.45
CA LEU A 188 2.79 0.82 23.11
C LEU A 188 2.56 0.23 24.51
N TYR A 189 2.45 -1.09 24.59
CA TYR A 189 2.20 -1.79 25.85
C TYR A 189 3.35 -1.62 26.84
N GLU A 190 4.61 -1.65 26.37
CA GLU A 190 5.79 -1.49 27.23
C GLU A 190 5.89 -0.05 27.77
N LEU A 191 5.94 0.94 26.89
CA LEU A 191 6.36 2.29 27.25
C LEU A 191 5.21 3.18 27.74
N TYR A 192 3.99 2.93 27.29
CA TYR A 192 2.86 3.84 27.54
C TYR A 192 1.79 3.23 28.44
N LEU A 193 1.56 1.91 28.37
CA LEU A 193 0.49 1.25 29.14
C LEU A 193 1.03 0.42 30.31
N GLY A 194 2.33 0.14 30.39
CA GLY A 194 2.95 -0.67 31.44
C GLY A 194 2.52 -2.14 31.44
N GLN A 195 1.93 -2.63 30.36
CA GLN A 195 1.38 -3.98 30.24
C GLN A 195 2.44 -4.96 29.69
N LEU A 196 3.44 -5.29 30.52
CA LEU A 196 4.63 -6.02 30.08
C LEU A 196 4.33 -7.41 29.47
N ASN A 197 3.33 -8.14 30.00
CA ASN A 197 2.91 -9.42 29.42
C ASN A 197 2.34 -9.28 28.00
N GLN A 198 1.63 -8.18 27.72
CA GLN A 198 1.14 -7.89 26.36
C GLN A 198 2.31 -7.53 25.44
N ALA A 199 3.20 -6.66 25.93
CA ALA A 199 4.40 -6.25 25.19
C ALA A 199 5.27 -7.46 24.79
N GLN A 200 5.52 -8.38 25.72
CA GLN A 200 6.27 -9.62 25.48
C GLN A 200 5.68 -10.42 24.31
N ARG A 201 4.36 -10.66 24.32
CA ARG A 201 3.66 -11.42 23.26
C ARG A 201 3.82 -10.75 21.90
N HIS A 202 3.71 -9.44 21.85
CA HIS A 202 3.85 -8.69 20.59
C HIS A 202 5.30 -8.65 20.09
N TYR A 203 6.29 -8.50 20.96
CA TYR A 203 7.70 -8.59 20.56
C TYR A 203 8.11 -9.99 20.13
N GLN A 204 7.55 -11.03 20.76
CA GLN A 204 7.77 -12.41 20.34
C GLN A 204 7.25 -12.63 18.91
N ARG A 205 6.01 -12.19 18.62
CA ARG A 205 5.45 -12.29 17.28
C ARG A 205 6.20 -11.43 16.26
N TYR A 206 6.64 -10.23 16.65
CA TYR A 206 7.51 -9.39 15.82
C TYR A 206 8.81 -10.11 15.46
N PHE A 207 9.46 -10.74 16.43
CA PHE A 207 10.68 -11.51 16.20
C PHE A 207 10.45 -12.68 15.25
N GLU A 208 9.37 -13.45 15.44
CA GLU A 208 9.03 -14.58 14.56
C GLU A 208 8.86 -14.14 13.09
N LEU A 209 8.19 -13.01 12.86
CA LEU A 209 7.88 -12.51 11.52
C LEU A 209 9.07 -11.81 10.85
N SER A 210 9.93 -11.14 11.62
CA SER A 210 11.02 -10.30 11.07
C SER A 210 12.42 -10.90 11.19
N GLN A 211 12.61 -11.82 12.14
CA GLN A 211 13.92 -12.30 12.58
C GLN A 211 14.88 -11.17 13.03
N ASP A 212 14.34 -9.99 13.39
CA ASP A 212 15.13 -8.83 13.84
C ASP A 212 15.84 -9.15 15.18
N PRO A 213 17.17 -9.16 15.22
CA PRO A 213 17.91 -9.47 16.45
C PRO A 213 17.66 -8.44 17.57
N GLN A 214 17.24 -7.21 17.25
CA GLN A 214 16.89 -6.21 18.26
C GLN A 214 15.71 -6.67 19.13
N ALA A 215 14.78 -7.45 18.55
CA ALA A 215 13.64 -7.99 19.28
C ALA A 215 14.07 -8.94 20.41
N LYS A 216 15.15 -9.71 20.23
CA LYS A 216 15.69 -10.57 21.30
C LYS A 216 16.15 -9.77 22.51
N MET A 217 16.74 -8.60 22.28
CA MET A 217 17.17 -7.71 23.35
C MET A 217 15.95 -7.18 24.12
N TRP A 218 14.91 -6.72 23.43
CA TRP A 218 13.67 -6.26 24.07
C TRP A 218 13.00 -7.37 24.88
N LEU A 219 12.90 -8.58 24.32
CA LEU A 219 12.37 -9.74 25.04
C LEU A 219 13.16 -10.04 26.32
N THR A 220 14.50 -10.04 26.23
CA THR A 220 15.35 -10.25 27.41
C THR A 220 15.13 -9.19 28.50
N LEU A 221 14.91 -7.93 28.11
CA LEU A 221 14.64 -6.84 29.06
C LEU A 221 13.26 -7.01 29.72
N ILE A 222 12.24 -7.33 28.93
CA ILE A 222 10.89 -7.59 29.44
C ILE A 222 10.87 -8.79 30.39
N ASP A 223 11.55 -9.88 30.06
CA ASP A 223 11.60 -11.09 30.91
C ASP A 223 12.18 -10.77 32.30
N ARG A 224 13.21 -9.92 32.36
CA ARG A 224 13.80 -9.47 33.62
C ARG A 224 12.84 -8.58 34.42
N GLN A 225 12.13 -7.68 33.75
CA GLN A 225 11.15 -6.81 34.41
C GLN A 225 9.97 -7.60 34.98
N LEU A 226 9.45 -8.59 34.22
CA LEU A 226 8.38 -9.47 34.68
C LEU A 226 8.81 -10.32 35.89
N ALA A 227 10.02 -10.86 35.88
CA ALA A 227 10.55 -11.61 37.02
C ALA A 227 10.69 -10.73 38.29
N ALA A 228 11.09 -9.48 38.13
CA ALA A 228 11.17 -8.52 39.23
C ALA A 228 9.77 -8.17 39.79
N GLN A 229 8.78 -7.92 38.91
CA GLN A 229 7.39 -7.65 39.32
C GLN A 229 6.76 -8.84 40.07
N GLY A 230 6.95 -10.06 39.57
CA GLY A 230 6.43 -11.25 40.25
C GLY A 230 7.07 -11.50 41.63
N SER A 231 8.30 -11.02 41.84
CA SER A 231 8.98 -11.12 43.14
C SER A 231 8.45 -10.07 44.12
N SER A 232 8.21 -8.82 43.68
CA SER A 232 7.65 -7.78 44.53
C SER A 232 6.22 -8.09 44.96
N ASP A 233 5.39 -8.59 44.05
CA ASP A 233 3.98 -8.89 44.35
C ASP A 233 3.85 -10.03 45.39
N ALA A 234 4.80 -10.97 45.39
CA ALA A 234 4.85 -12.06 46.36
C ALA A 234 5.29 -11.58 47.76
N GLU A 235 6.16 -10.57 47.84
CA GLU A 235 6.59 -9.98 49.11
C GLU A 235 5.52 -9.07 49.74
N GLU A 236 4.74 -8.33 48.94
CA GLU A 236 3.64 -7.50 49.45
C GLU A 236 2.40 -8.30 49.90
N SER A 237 2.29 -9.56 49.49
CA SER A 237 1.16 -10.45 49.80
C SER A 237 1.34 -11.28 51.09
N LEU A 238 2.47 -11.14 51.79
CA LEU A 238 2.82 -11.83 53.04
C LEU A 238 2.63 -10.93 54.27
#